data_AF-A0A7R9VX35-F1
#
_entry.id   AF-A0A7R9VX35-F1
#
_cell.length_a   1.000
_cell.length_b   1.000
_cell.length_c   1.000
_cell.angle_alpha   90.00
_cell.angle_beta   90.00
_cell.angle_gamma   90.00
#
_symmetry.space_group_name_H-M   'P 1'
#
loop_
_entity.id
_entity.type
_entity.pdbx_description
1 polymer ?
#
loop_
_entity_poly.entity_id
_entity_poly.type
_entity_poly.pdbx_seq_one_letter_code
_entity_poly.pdbx_strand_id
1 'polypeptide(L)'
;MEKFPAEHIIMEYSPGVPERNLKLKELMSTVKMLQDILHAGYTVVNIEDKDANHNPSLDGTLPPMDQVTLRNLAYDERDVKLISEQKLGCPMPEEWVGRFCGASTPEDLSPRSLRCMFGHNTNLWAARSPGLQTLGGRVGLLDLDDPPDKFFVTRTFRAGNEDHIYGMGWRRCFDMDPQWQVRHRCPCTNKDVCGAEEAMVLAASAAGRISSNYVLPSKHASRRML
;
A
#
# COMPACT_ATOMS: atom_id res chain seq x y z
N MET A 1 10.98 12.20 37.44
CA MET A 1 9.76 11.91 36.66
C MET A 1 9.99 10.59 35.95
N GLU A 2 9.41 9.51 36.48
CA GLU A 2 9.31 8.27 35.71
C GLU A 2 8.44 8.57 34.48
N LYS A 3 9.03 8.46 33.29
CA LYS A 3 8.26 8.45 32.04
C LYS A 3 7.54 7.12 32.03
N PHE A 4 6.22 7.12 32.21
CA PHE A 4 5.40 5.96 31.86
C PHE A 4 5.48 5.80 30.34
N PRO A 5 6.22 4.81 29.80
CA PRO A 5 6.21 4.60 28.37
C PRO A 5 4.79 4.18 27.98
N ALA A 6 4.19 4.86 27.00
CA ALA A 6 2.94 4.39 26.43
C ALA A 6 3.16 2.98 25.87
N GLU A 7 2.31 2.04 26.27
CA GLU A 7 2.43 0.65 25.81
C GLU A 7 1.72 0.46 24.46
N HIS A 8 0.62 1.18 24.29
CA HIS A 8 -0.23 1.13 23.11
C HIS A 8 -0.55 2.52 22.57
N ILE A 9 -0.59 2.63 21.25
CA ILE A 9 -1.09 3.80 20.53
C ILE A 9 -2.12 3.30 19.53
N ILE A 10 -3.35 3.80 19.63
CA ILE A 10 -4.40 3.58 18.63
C ILE A 10 -4.68 4.93 18.02
N MET A 11 -4.61 5.02 16.69
CA MET A 11 -4.81 6.28 15.99
C MET A 11 -5.47 6.09 14.63
N GLU A 12 -6.30 7.06 14.27
CA GLU A 12 -6.71 7.25 12.90
C GLU A 12 -5.54 7.84 12.10
N TYR A 13 -5.19 7.19 10.99
CA TYR A 13 -4.17 7.61 10.06
C TYR A 13 -4.82 8.13 8.77
N SER A 14 -4.79 9.45 8.56
CA SER A 14 -5.59 10.14 7.54
C SER A 14 -4.77 10.98 6.56
N PRO A 15 -3.86 10.38 5.77
CA PRO A 15 -3.06 11.09 4.78
C PRO A 15 -3.89 11.62 3.60
N GLY A 16 -5.12 11.11 3.38
CA GLY A 16 -5.97 11.54 2.27
C GLY A 16 -6.42 13.00 2.34
N VAL A 17 -6.52 13.60 3.54
CA VAL A 17 -6.87 15.03 3.68
C VAL A 17 -5.76 15.95 3.15
N PRO A 18 -4.51 15.88 3.64
CA PRO A 18 -3.45 16.72 3.11
C PRO A 18 -3.16 16.41 1.62
N GLU A 19 -3.28 15.15 1.21
CA GLU A 19 -3.10 14.74 -0.19
C GLU A 19 -4.07 15.44 -1.15
N ARG A 20 -5.39 15.40 -0.87
CA ARG A 20 -6.40 16.07 -1.71
C ARG A 20 -6.25 17.60 -1.77
N ASN A 21 -5.59 18.18 -0.77
CA ASN A 21 -5.36 19.62 -0.67
C ASN A 21 -3.93 20.00 -1.09
N LEU A 22 -3.15 19.07 -1.66
CA LEU A 22 -1.75 19.26 -2.06
C LEU A 22 -0.86 19.84 -0.95
N LYS A 23 -1.18 19.51 0.30
CA LYS A 23 -0.43 19.87 1.51
C LYS A 23 0.73 18.88 1.71
N LEU A 24 1.71 18.95 0.83
CA LEU A 24 2.78 17.94 0.71
C LEU A 24 3.67 17.85 1.97
N LYS A 25 3.86 18.96 2.69
CA LYS A 25 4.60 18.97 3.96
C LYS A 25 3.88 18.15 5.02
N GLU A 26 2.58 18.36 5.15
CA GLU A 26 1.71 17.64 6.08
C GLU A 26 1.63 16.16 5.71
N LEU A 27 1.51 15.84 4.42
CA LEU A 27 1.56 14.46 3.94
C LEU A 27 2.88 13.78 4.34
N MET A 28 4.03 14.43 4.12
CA MET A 28 5.33 13.94 4.57
C MET A 28 5.41 13.78 6.09
N SER A 29 4.88 14.73 6.86
CA SER A 29 4.84 14.66 8.32
C SER A 29 4.07 13.43 8.82
N THR A 30 3.00 13.02 8.14
CA THR A 30 2.29 11.79 8.52
C THR A 30 3.15 10.53 8.34
N VAL A 31 3.98 10.48 7.28
CA VAL A 31 4.93 9.38 7.06
C VAL A 31 6.04 9.41 8.12
N LYS A 32 6.58 10.59 8.41
CA LYS A 32 7.64 10.77 9.42
C LYS A 32 7.18 10.39 10.82
N MET A 33 5.96 10.75 11.19
CA MET A 33 5.35 10.31 12.46
C MET A 33 5.39 8.78 12.61
N LEU A 34 5.03 8.02 11.57
CA LEU A 34 5.09 6.55 11.61
C LEU A 34 6.53 6.03 11.70
N GLN A 35 7.46 6.65 10.98
CA GLN A 35 8.88 6.32 11.09
C GLN A 35 9.39 6.53 12.53
N ASP A 36 9.00 7.64 13.17
CA ASP A 36 9.38 7.96 14.55
C ASP A 36 8.79 6.96 15.56
N ILE A 37 7.54 6.53 15.38
CA ILE A 37 6.91 5.49 16.20
C ILE A 37 7.67 4.15 16.06
N LEU A 38 8.02 3.74 14.84
CA LEU A 38 8.81 2.53 14.61
C LEU A 38 10.22 2.63 15.21
N HIS A 39 10.90 3.78 15.07
CA HIS A 39 12.20 4.02 15.67
C HIS A 39 12.16 4.04 17.21
N ALA A 40 11.02 4.42 17.80
CA ALA A 40 10.80 4.35 19.24
C ALA A 40 10.58 2.92 19.76
N GLY A 41 10.67 1.90 18.89
CA GLY A 41 10.61 0.48 19.25
C GLY A 41 9.20 -0.11 19.24
N TYR A 42 8.21 0.57 18.65
CA TYR A 42 6.88 0.00 18.51
C TYR A 42 6.79 -0.88 17.26
N THR A 43 5.99 -1.93 17.36
CA THR A 43 5.41 -2.62 16.20
C THR A 43 4.12 -1.91 15.83
N VAL A 44 3.98 -1.53 14.56
CA VAL A 44 2.77 -0.87 14.03
C VAL A 44 2.08 -1.83 13.07
N VAL A 45 0.78 -2.02 13.23
CA VAL A 45 -0.06 -2.82 12.33
C VAL A 45 -1.21 -1.98 11.78
N ASN A 46 -1.65 -2.33 10.57
CA ASN A 46 -2.83 -1.75 9.96
C ASN A 46 -4.08 -2.49 10.44
N ILE A 47 -5.07 -1.76 10.94
CA ILE A 47 -6.41 -2.29 11.23
C ILE A 47 -7.26 -2.02 10.00
N GLU A 48 -7.60 -3.06 9.26
CA GLU A 48 -8.29 -2.93 7.98
C GLU A 48 -9.80 -2.92 8.16
N ASP A 49 -10.53 -2.30 7.23
CA ASP A 49 -12.00 -2.31 7.22
C ASP A 49 -12.58 -3.75 7.19
N LYS A 50 -11.85 -4.72 6.63
CA LYS A 50 -12.28 -6.14 6.64
C LYS A 50 -12.34 -6.71 8.06
N ASP A 51 -11.54 -6.16 8.97
CA ASP A 51 -11.49 -6.58 10.38
C ASP A 51 -12.72 -6.05 11.13
N ALA A 52 -13.42 -5.03 10.61
CA ALA A 52 -14.70 -4.57 11.18
C ALA A 52 -15.84 -5.58 11.00
N ASN A 53 -15.76 -6.44 9.97
CA ASN A 53 -16.71 -7.52 9.74
C ASN A 53 -16.28 -8.86 10.34
N HIS A 54 -15.05 -8.94 10.88
CA HIS A 54 -14.73 -10.02 11.80
C HIS A 54 -15.62 -9.81 13.02
N ASN A 55 -16.46 -10.78 13.33
CA ASN A 55 -17.25 -10.82 14.56
C ASN A 55 -16.56 -11.76 15.56
N PRO A 56 -15.34 -11.46 16.05
CA PRO A 56 -14.91 -12.09 17.27
C PRO A 56 -15.87 -11.56 18.34
N SER A 57 -16.27 -12.42 19.27
CA SER A 57 -16.73 -11.94 20.57
C SER A 57 -15.80 -10.82 21.06
N LEU A 58 -16.27 -9.88 21.89
CA LEU A 58 -15.39 -8.87 22.49
C LEU A 58 -14.13 -9.48 23.15
N ASP A 59 -14.21 -10.76 23.53
CA ASP A 59 -13.13 -11.57 24.12
C ASP A 59 -12.30 -12.40 23.10
N GLY A 60 -12.60 -12.29 21.80
CA GLY A 60 -11.97 -13.10 20.76
C GLY A 60 -10.58 -12.58 20.39
N THR A 61 -9.71 -13.48 19.94
CA THR A 61 -8.37 -13.11 19.47
C THR A 61 -8.47 -12.32 18.17
N LEU A 62 -7.75 -11.19 18.09
CA LEU A 62 -7.65 -10.42 16.86
C LEU A 62 -7.01 -11.25 15.75
N PRO A 63 -7.47 -11.10 14.49
CA PRO A 63 -6.85 -11.79 13.37
C PRO A 63 -5.39 -11.34 13.20
N PRO A 64 -4.56 -12.14 12.50
CA PRO A 64 -3.24 -11.69 12.09
C PRO A 64 -3.34 -10.41 11.25
N MET A 65 -2.65 -9.35 11.67
CA MET A 65 -2.64 -8.05 11.00
C MET A 65 -1.32 -7.82 10.27
N ASP A 66 -1.36 -7.04 9.20
CA ASP A 66 -0.17 -6.73 8.41
C ASP A 66 0.66 -5.62 9.06
N GLN A 67 1.96 -5.87 9.16
CA GLN A 67 2.91 -4.97 9.80
C GLN A 67 3.29 -3.81 8.87
N VAL A 68 3.26 -2.59 9.40
CA VAL A 68 3.88 -1.42 8.80
C VAL A 68 5.39 -1.43 9.09
N THR A 69 6.22 -1.37 8.05
CA THR A 69 7.68 -1.37 8.21
C THR A 69 8.31 -0.08 7.70
N LEU A 70 9.51 0.25 8.18
CA LEU A 70 10.30 1.36 7.65
C LEU A 70 10.57 1.24 6.14
N ARG A 71 10.63 0.00 5.61
CA ARG A 71 10.80 -0.23 4.18
C ARG A 71 9.54 0.18 3.40
N ASN A 72 8.35 -0.13 3.90
CA ASN A 72 7.09 0.33 3.27
C ASN A 72 7.00 1.86 3.31
N LEU A 73 7.32 2.49 4.44
CA LEU A 73 7.27 3.95 4.59
C LEU A 73 8.30 4.68 3.71
N ALA A 74 9.38 4.01 3.29
CA ALA A 74 10.31 4.58 2.31
C ALA A 74 9.67 4.74 0.92
N TYR A 75 8.72 3.85 0.56
CA TYR A 75 7.91 4.02 -0.64
C TYR A 75 6.91 5.16 -0.48
N ASP A 76 6.23 5.28 0.67
CA ASP A 76 5.35 6.44 0.93
C ASP A 76 6.14 7.76 0.79
N GLU A 77 7.32 7.86 1.39
CA GLU A 77 8.20 9.05 1.29
C GLU A 77 8.61 9.34 -0.16
N ARG A 78 8.93 8.29 -0.94
CA ARG A 78 9.26 8.44 -2.36
C ARG A 78 8.06 8.87 -3.19
N ASP A 79 6.87 8.33 -2.91
CA ASP A 79 5.63 8.72 -3.56
C ASP A 79 5.33 10.21 -3.32
N VAL A 80 5.45 10.71 -2.08
CA VAL A 80 5.29 12.14 -1.78
C VAL A 80 6.25 13.01 -2.60
N LYS A 81 7.51 12.58 -2.73
CA LYS A 81 8.50 13.28 -3.57
C LYS A 81 8.09 13.26 -5.06
N LEU A 82 7.69 12.11 -5.59
CA LEU A 82 7.27 12.00 -6.99
C LEU A 82 6.01 12.81 -7.28
N ILE A 83 5.05 12.87 -6.34
CA ILE A 83 3.88 13.76 -6.41
C ILE A 83 4.33 15.23 -6.48
N SER A 84 5.27 15.63 -5.61
CA SER A 84 5.79 17.01 -5.60
C SER A 84 6.50 17.40 -6.90
N GLU A 85 7.07 16.42 -7.60
CA GLU A 85 7.76 16.59 -8.88
C GLU A 85 6.83 16.40 -10.09
N GLN A 86 5.54 16.09 -9.87
CA GLN A 86 4.57 15.72 -10.92
C GLN A 86 5.07 14.56 -11.80
N LYS A 87 5.72 13.58 -11.16
CA LYS A 87 6.30 12.38 -11.81
C LYS A 87 5.63 11.09 -11.38
N LEU A 88 4.69 11.16 -10.43
CA LEU A 88 3.87 10.02 -10.06
C LEU A 88 2.57 10.04 -10.87
N GLY A 89 2.07 8.85 -11.21
CA GLY A 89 1.00 8.71 -12.19
C GLY A 89 1.54 8.86 -13.61
N CYS A 90 0.97 9.78 -14.38
CA CYS A 90 1.36 10.01 -15.77
C CYS A 90 2.69 10.76 -15.92
N PRO A 91 3.47 10.53 -17.01
CA PRO A 91 3.01 10.27 -18.37
C PRO A 91 3.12 8.79 -18.78
N MET A 92 1.96 8.16 -18.90
CA MET A 92 1.82 7.05 -19.83
C MET A 92 1.99 7.59 -21.27
N PRO A 93 2.26 6.74 -22.28
CA PRO A 93 2.11 7.14 -23.69
C PRO A 93 0.82 7.95 -23.93
N GLU A 94 0.85 8.92 -24.83
CA GLU A 94 -0.24 9.89 -25.04
C GLU A 94 -1.58 9.19 -25.33
N GLU A 95 -1.52 8.03 -25.98
CA GLU A 95 -2.66 7.14 -26.25
C GLU A 95 -3.36 6.58 -24.99
N TRP A 96 -2.77 6.71 -23.80
CA TRP A 96 -3.30 6.19 -22.52
C TRP A 96 -3.85 7.30 -21.60
N VAL A 97 -3.70 8.56 -22.02
CA VAL A 97 -4.25 9.74 -21.34
C VAL A 97 -5.78 9.65 -21.31
N GLY A 98 -6.38 9.83 -20.13
CA GLY A 98 -7.83 9.70 -19.92
C GLY A 98 -8.33 8.29 -19.59
N ARG A 99 -7.51 7.24 -19.79
CA ARG A 99 -7.80 5.87 -19.31
C ARG A 99 -7.05 5.54 -18.01
N PHE A 100 -5.76 5.87 -17.96
CA PHE A 100 -4.91 5.75 -16.77
C PHE A 100 -4.51 7.09 -16.15
N CYS A 101 -4.49 8.16 -16.94
CA CYS A 101 -4.08 9.46 -16.45
C CYS A 101 -5.21 10.21 -15.74
N GLY A 102 -4.89 10.81 -14.59
CA GLY A 102 -5.87 11.46 -13.71
C GLY A 102 -6.41 10.53 -12.63
N ALA A 103 -5.80 9.36 -12.48
CA ALA A 103 -6.18 8.35 -11.53
C ALA A 103 -5.78 8.74 -10.10
N SER A 104 -6.76 9.21 -9.36
CA SER A 104 -6.67 9.56 -7.94
C SER A 104 -5.87 8.55 -7.12
N THR A 105 -5.19 9.02 -6.08
CA THR A 105 -4.70 8.14 -5.02
C THR A 105 -5.82 7.19 -4.57
N PRO A 106 -5.58 5.87 -4.43
CA PRO A 106 -4.27 5.21 -4.35
C PRO A 106 -3.66 4.69 -5.65
N GLU A 107 -4.32 4.69 -6.80
CA GLU A 107 -3.86 3.89 -7.96
C GLU A 107 -2.51 4.35 -8.54
N ASP A 108 -2.17 5.62 -8.38
CA ASP A 108 -0.88 6.19 -8.82
C ASP A 108 0.28 5.89 -7.87
N LEU A 109 0.02 5.37 -6.67
CA LEU A 109 1.06 5.10 -5.68
C LEU A 109 1.81 3.80 -5.95
N SER A 110 2.98 3.68 -5.33
CA SER A 110 3.69 2.40 -5.35
C SER A 110 2.86 1.31 -4.68
N PRO A 111 2.71 0.12 -5.29
CA PRO A 111 1.97 -0.99 -4.69
C PRO A 111 2.72 -1.61 -3.50
N ARG A 112 3.91 -1.11 -3.16
CA ARG A 112 4.73 -1.53 -2.03
C ARG A 112 4.61 -0.58 -0.83
N SER A 113 3.92 0.54 -1.03
CA SER A 113 3.70 1.57 -0.02
C SER A 113 2.61 1.16 0.98
N LEU A 114 2.55 1.79 2.14
CA LEU A 114 1.42 1.59 3.05
C LEU A 114 0.19 2.31 2.47
N ARG A 115 0.39 3.52 1.94
CA ARG A 115 -0.71 4.37 1.46
C ARG A 115 -1.50 3.73 0.31
N CYS A 116 -0.92 2.82 -0.48
CA CYS A 116 -1.64 2.11 -1.54
C CYS A 116 -2.76 1.19 -1.03
N MET A 117 -2.76 0.87 0.27
CA MET A 117 -3.65 -0.10 0.88
C MET A 117 -5.03 0.46 1.25
N PHE A 118 -5.30 1.76 1.15
CA PHE A 118 -6.61 2.32 1.53
C PHE A 118 -6.97 3.54 0.69
N GLY A 119 -8.24 3.92 0.66
CA GLY A 119 -8.71 5.04 -0.17
C GLY A 119 -8.38 6.41 0.41
N HIS A 120 -8.59 6.61 1.71
CA HIS A 120 -8.54 7.93 2.35
C HIS A 120 -7.80 7.93 3.69
N ASN A 121 -8.24 7.08 4.59
CA ASN A 121 -7.72 6.91 5.93
C ASN A 121 -7.80 5.44 6.34
N THR A 122 -7.11 5.10 7.41
CA THR A 122 -7.16 3.79 8.05
C THR A 122 -6.95 3.96 9.55
N ASN A 123 -7.11 2.89 10.33
CA ASN A 123 -6.74 2.87 11.74
C ASN A 123 -5.42 2.10 11.90
N LEU A 124 -4.54 2.61 12.75
CA LEU A 124 -3.26 1.97 13.06
C LEU A 124 -3.19 1.65 14.55
N TRP A 125 -2.62 0.50 14.87
CA TRP A 125 -2.29 0.12 16.23
C TRP A 125 -0.79 -0.08 16.39
N ALA A 126 -0.18 0.71 17.27
CA ALA A 126 1.19 0.52 17.70
C ALA A 126 1.25 -0.15 19.08
N ALA A 127 2.11 -1.15 19.25
CA ALA A 127 2.37 -1.81 20.53
C ALA A 127 3.88 -1.99 20.74
N ARG A 128 4.34 -1.83 21.99
CA ARG A 128 5.75 -2.02 22.35
C ARG A 128 6.04 -3.47 22.75
N SER A 129 5.09 -4.14 23.40
CA SER A 129 5.22 -5.52 23.86
C SER A 129 5.02 -6.51 22.73
N PRO A 130 6.00 -7.40 22.48
CA PRO A 130 5.81 -8.53 21.58
C PRO A 130 4.79 -9.51 22.20
N GLY A 131 3.76 -9.88 21.44
CA GLY A 131 2.78 -10.91 21.86
C GLY A 131 1.31 -10.47 21.83
N LEU A 132 1.02 -9.18 21.69
CA LEU A 132 -0.36 -8.66 21.58
C LEU A 132 -0.84 -8.51 20.13
N GLN A 133 0.07 -8.66 19.17
CA GLN A 133 -0.21 -8.57 17.75
C GLN A 133 0.29 -9.84 17.06
N THR A 134 -0.62 -10.63 16.52
CA THR A 134 -0.25 -11.69 15.58
C THR A 134 0.02 -11.04 14.23
N LEU A 135 1.18 -11.30 13.64
CA LEU A 135 1.54 -10.71 12.35
C LEU A 135 1.11 -11.63 11.20
N GLY A 136 0.33 -11.10 10.27
CA GLY A 136 -0.13 -11.77 9.04
C GLY A 136 0.81 -11.59 7.85
N GLY A 137 1.82 -10.73 7.99
CA GLY A 137 2.71 -10.32 6.92
C GLY A 137 3.12 -8.87 7.05
N ARG A 138 3.27 -8.20 5.91
CA ARG A 138 3.60 -6.78 5.81
C ARG A 138 2.55 -6.07 4.98
N VAL A 139 2.38 -4.78 5.24
CA VAL A 139 1.54 -3.93 4.38
C VAL A 139 2.15 -3.81 2.98
N GLY A 140 1.34 -3.36 2.03
CA GLY A 140 1.68 -3.33 0.61
C GLY A 140 1.01 -4.49 -0.14
N LEU A 141 0.61 -4.19 -1.38
CA LEU A 141 -0.05 -5.12 -2.29
C LEU A 141 0.94 -6.03 -3.02
N LEU A 142 2.12 -5.50 -3.34
CA LEU A 142 3.27 -6.27 -3.81
C LEU A 142 4.30 -6.38 -2.70
N ASP A 143 5.02 -7.51 -2.71
CA ASP A 143 6.14 -7.70 -1.80
C ASP A 143 7.24 -6.68 -2.12
N LEU A 144 7.94 -6.25 -1.07
CA LEU A 144 9.02 -5.25 -1.20
C LEU A 144 10.14 -5.70 -2.14
N ASP A 145 10.29 -7.02 -2.30
CA ASP A 145 11.32 -7.68 -3.10
C ASP A 145 10.75 -8.28 -4.40
N ASP A 146 9.45 -8.09 -4.69
CA ASP A 146 8.89 -8.42 -6.01
C ASP A 146 9.65 -7.66 -7.11
N PRO A 147 9.81 -8.24 -8.31
CA PRO A 147 10.55 -7.60 -9.38
C PRO A 147 9.80 -6.37 -9.94
N PRO A 148 10.51 -5.41 -10.56
CA PRO A 148 9.94 -4.16 -11.06
C PRO A 148 9.01 -4.34 -12.28
N ASP A 149 9.06 -5.50 -12.94
CA ASP A 149 8.18 -5.85 -14.06
C ASP A 149 6.88 -6.53 -13.60
N LYS A 150 6.77 -6.96 -12.34
CA LYS A 150 5.52 -7.46 -11.77
C LYS A 150 4.53 -6.32 -11.56
N PHE A 151 3.45 -6.34 -12.34
CA PHE A 151 2.42 -5.31 -12.27
C PHE A 151 1.22 -5.73 -11.40
N PHE A 152 0.70 -6.93 -11.65
CA PHE A 152 -0.52 -7.45 -10.99
C PHE A 152 -0.24 -8.01 -9.60
N VAL A 153 -1.21 -7.80 -8.72
CA VAL A 153 -1.23 -8.42 -7.40
C VAL A 153 -1.49 -9.90 -7.52
N THR A 154 -0.72 -10.69 -6.77
CA THR A 154 -0.87 -12.15 -6.68
C THR A 154 -1.14 -12.60 -5.25
N ARG A 155 -0.98 -11.70 -4.28
CA ARG A 155 -1.23 -12.00 -2.87
C ARG A 155 -2.73 -12.09 -2.65
N THR A 156 -3.15 -13.22 -2.10
CA THR A 156 -4.49 -13.38 -1.57
C THR A 156 -4.53 -12.96 -0.11
N PHE A 157 -5.66 -12.41 0.29
CA PHE A 157 -5.97 -12.08 1.66
C PHE A 157 -7.23 -12.83 2.06
N ARG A 158 -7.17 -13.47 3.22
CA ARG A 158 -8.28 -14.23 3.74
C ARG A 158 -9.35 -13.29 4.28
N ALA A 159 -10.58 -13.44 3.80
CA ALA A 159 -11.75 -12.82 4.40
C ALA A 159 -12.79 -13.91 4.68
N GLY A 160 -13.00 -14.24 5.97
CA GLY A 160 -13.79 -15.40 6.36
C GLY A 160 -13.13 -16.72 5.92
N ASN A 161 -13.84 -17.49 5.07
CA ASN A 161 -13.40 -18.81 4.59
C ASN A 161 -12.86 -18.80 3.15
N GLU A 162 -12.74 -17.62 2.53
CA GLU A 162 -12.33 -17.48 1.15
C GLU A 162 -11.07 -16.62 1.03
N ASP A 163 -10.22 -17.00 0.08
CA ASP A 163 -9.03 -16.26 -0.31
C ASP A 163 -9.40 -15.33 -1.48
N HIS A 164 -9.25 -14.03 -1.25
CA HIS A 164 -9.55 -13.03 -2.28
C HIS A 164 -8.30 -12.24 -2.66
N ILE A 165 -8.23 -11.83 -3.92
CA ILE A 165 -7.21 -10.90 -4.40
C ILE A 165 -7.74 -9.47 -4.18
N TYR A 166 -6.91 -8.63 -3.58
CA TYR A 166 -7.21 -7.22 -3.33
C TYR A 166 -6.27 -6.33 -4.13
N GLY A 167 -6.83 -5.34 -4.83
CA GLY A 167 -6.09 -4.34 -5.58
C GLY A 167 -5.89 -3.04 -4.80
N MET A 168 -5.48 -1.99 -5.52
CA MET A 168 -5.24 -0.64 -5.00
C MET A 168 -6.43 -0.13 -4.17
N GLY A 169 -6.15 0.36 -2.97
CA GLY A 169 -7.15 0.86 -2.02
C GLY A 169 -7.95 -0.23 -1.31
N TRP A 170 -7.42 -1.45 -1.25
CA TRP A 170 -8.09 -2.62 -0.66
C TRP A 170 -9.42 -2.99 -1.32
N ARG A 171 -9.53 -2.75 -2.62
CA ARG A 171 -10.73 -3.12 -3.37
C ARG A 171 -10.62 -4.58 -3.80
N ARG A 172 -11.65 -5.38 -3.51
CA ARG A 172 -11.72 -6.78 -3.95
C ARG A 172 -11.72 -6.83 -5.47
N CYS A 173 -10.79 -7.57 -6.07
CA CYS A 173 -10.65 -7.62 -7.52
C CYS A 173 -11.86 -8.23 -8.23
N PHE A 174 -12.57 -9.16 -7.57
CA PHE A 174 -13.73 -9.85 -8.15
C PHE A 174 -15.03 -9.04 -8.08
N ASP A 175 -15.17 -8.10 -7.14
CA ASP A 175 -16.33 -7.20 -7.06
C ASP A 175 -16.23 -6.04 -8.06
N MET A 176 -15.07 -5.89 -8.68
CA MET A 176 -14.76 -4.76 -9.53
C MET A 176 -15.13 -5.07 -10.97
N ASP A 177 -15.86 -4.14 -11.59
CA ASP A 177 -16.16 -4.22 -13.03
C ASP A 177 -14.85 -4.38 -13.83
N PRO A 178 -14.82 -5.25 -14.86
CA PRO A 178 -13.61 -5.54 -15.62
C PRO A 178 -12.86 -4.30 -16.14
N GLN A 179 -13.60 -3.25 -16.52
CA GLN A 179 -13.04 -1.97 -17.00
C GLN A 179 -12.16 -1.22 -15.98
N TRP A 180 -12.20 -1.59 -14.70
CA TRP A 180 -11.40 -0.96 -13.64
C TRP A 180 -10.27 -1.86 -13.13
N GLN A 181 -10.36 -3.18 -13.34
CA GLN A 181 -9.47 -4.16 -12.71
C GLN A 181 -7.98 -3.86 -12.93
N VAL A 182 -7.58 -3.64 -14.18
CA VAL A 182 -6.16 -3.49 -14.53
C VAL A 182 -5.55 -2.27 -13.84
N ARG A 183 -6.27 -1.15 -13.80
CA ARG A 183 -5.85 0.06 -13.06
C ARG A 183 -5.67 -0.17 -11.56
N HIS A 184 -6.47 -1.03 -10.94
CA HIS A 184 -6.28 -1.42 -9.53
C HIS A 184 -5.26 -2.54 -9.35
N ARG A 185 -4.48 -2.87 -10.39
CA ARG A 185 -3.51 -3.97 -10.43
C ARG A 185 -4.15 -5.34 -10.21
N CYS A 186 -5.43 -5.46 -10.48
CA CYS A 186 -6.14 -6.74 -10.52
C CYS A 186 -5.99 -7.38 -11.91
N PRO A 187 -5.77 -8.71 -11.99
CA PRO A 187 -5.81 -9.43 -13.26
C PRO A 187 -7.15 -9.23 -13.97
N CYS A 188 -7.12 -9.10 -15.30
CA CYS A 188 -8.34 -8.89 -16.08
C CYS A 188 -9.16 -10.18 -16.18
N THR A 189 -10.41 -10.15 -15.70
CA THR A 189 -11.33 -11.30 -15.72
C THR A 189 -12.13 -11.42 -17.01
N ASN A 190 -12.31 -10.33 -17.76
CA ASN A 190 -12.99 -10.32 -19.06
C ASN A 190 -12.10 -9.67 -20.13
N LYS A 191 -11.48 -10.50 -20.98
CA LYS A 191 -10.52 -10.05 -22.00
C LYS A 191 -11.15 -9.16 -23.08
N ASP A 192 -12.46 -9.27 -23.33
CA ASP A 192 -13.15 -8.41 -24.29
C ASP A 192 -13.28 -6.97 -23.77
N VAL A 193 -13.22 -6.76 -22.45
CA VAL A 193 -13.35 -5.45 -21.80
C VAL A 193 -11.98 -4.86 -21.46
N CYS A 194 -11.13 -5.61 -20.75
CA CYS A 194 -9.85 -5.13 -20.22
C CYS A 194 -8.61 -5.81 -20.81
N GLY A 195 -8.76 -6.70 -21.79
CA GLY A 195 -7.63 -7.48 -22.32
C GLY A 195 -6.57 -6.63 -23.04
N ALA A 196 -7.02 -5.65 -23.83
CA ALA A 196 -6.11 -4.69 -24.47
C ALA A 196 -5.32 -3.87 -23.44
N GLU A 197 -6.00 -3.47 -22.36
CA GLU A 197 -5.42 -2.72 -21.25
C GLU A 197 -4.37 -3.55 -20.49
N GLU A 198 -4.71 -4.80 -20.19
CA GLU A 198 -3.83 -5.75 -19.52
C GLU A 198 -2.53 -5.98 -20.31
N ALA A 199 -2.64 -6.28 -21.61
CA ALA A 199 -1.47 -6.49 -22.47
C ALA A 199 -0.57 -5.26 -22.52
N MET A 200 -1.18 -4.08 -22.58
CA MET A 200 -0.51 -2.79 -22.63
C MET A 200 0.28 -2.49 -21.33
N VAL A 201 -0.32 -2.68 -20.15
CA VAL A 201 0.39 -2.45 -18.88
C VAL A 201 1.49 -3.48 -18.64
N LEU A 202 1.31 -4.73 -19.07
CA LEU A 202 2.35 -5.75 -18.98
C LEU A 202 3.57 -5.37 -19.83
N ALA A 203 3.35 -4.90 -21.06
CA ALA A 203 4.43 -4.42 -21.92
C ALA A 203 5.15 -3.19 -21.34
N ALA A 204 4.41 -2.21 -20.80
CA ALA A 204 5.03 -1.06 -20.14
C ALA A 204 5.76 -1.42 -18.85
N SER A 205 5.24 -2.35 -18.06
CA SER A 205 5.86 -2.82 -16.82
C SER A 205 7.20 -3.50 -17.15
N ALA A 206 7.22 -4.39 -18.13
CA ALA A 206 8.44 -5.04 -18.61
C ALA A 206 9.48 -4.02 -19.15
N ALA A 207 9.01 -2.94 -19.77
CA ALA A 207 9.86 -1.85 -20.26
C ALA A 207 10.26 -0.81 -19.17
N GLY A 208 9.82 -0.97 -17.92
CA GLY A 208 10.09 -0.02 -16.84
C GLY A 208 9.42 1.35 -17.02
N ARG A 209 8.30 1.41 -17.76
CA ARG A 209 7.59 2.66 -18.10
C ARG A 209 6.45 3.01 -17.13
N ILE A 210 6.13 2.14 -16.17
CA ILE A 210 5.12 2.42 -15.14
C ILE A 210 5.79 3.18 -13.98
N SER A 211 5.49 4.47 -13.86
CA SER A 211 6.10 5.39 -12.89
C SER A 211 5.93 4.94 -11.44
N SER A 212 4.83 4.27 -11.11
CA SER A 212 4.49 3.80 -9.76
C SER A 212 5.07 2.42 -9.45
N ASN A 213 5.62 1.69 -10.42
CA ASN A 213 6.11 0.32 -10.21
C ASN A 213 7.60 0.21 -9.87
N TYR A 214 8.19 1.29 -9.36
CA TYR A 214 9.61 1.32 -9.00
C TYR A 214 9.92 0.43 -7.78
N VAL A 215 11.18 0.01 -7.66
CA VAL A 215 11.71 -0.74 -6.53
C VAL A 215 12.83 0.07 -5.89
N LEU A 216 12.78 0.26 -4.57
CA LEU A 216 13.84 0.96 -3.84
C LEU A 216 14.99 -0.02 -3.55
N PRO A 217 16.26 0.41 -3.65
CA PRO A 217 17.40 -0.44 -3.32
C PRO A 217 17.29 -0.98 -1.89
N SER A 218 17.52 -2.29 -1.71
CA SER A 218 17.62 -2.84 -0.35
C SER A 218 18.90 -2.28 0.29
N LYS A 219 18.77 -1.64 1.47
CA LYS A 219 19.93 -1.09 2.21
C LYS A 219 20.94 -2.17 2.65
N HIS A 220 20.67 -3.45 2.37
CA HIS A 220 21.55 -4.59 2.68
C HIS A 220 22.38 -5.09 1.49
N ALA A 221 22.19 -4.57 0.27
CA ALA A 221 22.97 -5.00 -0.90
C ALA A 221 24.43 -4.47 -0.91
N SER A 222 24.76 -3.48 -0.07
CA SER A 222 26.08 -2.79 -0.11
C SER A 222 27.15 -3.36 0.83
N ARG A 223 26.96 -4.55 1.43
CA ARG A 223 27.96 -5.16 2.36
C ARG A 223 28.75 -6.34 1.80
N ARG A 224 28.65 -6.62 0.50
CA ARG A 224 29.51 -7.61 -0.19
C ARG A 224 30.22 -7.00 -1.40
N MET A 225 31.07 -6.02 -1.16
CA MET A 225 32.28 -5.78 -1.96
C MET A 225 33.22 -5.01 -1.05
N LEU A 226 34.11 -5.76 -0.39
CA LEU A 226 35.48 -5.41 0.02
C LEU A 226 36.02 -6.57 0.85
#